data_AF-A0A1J0QXN1-F1
#
_entry.id   AF-A0A1J0QXN1-F1
#
_cell.length_a   1.000
_cell.length_b   1.000
_cell.length_c   1.000
_cell.angle_alpha   90.00
_cell.angle_beta   90.00
_cell.angle_gamma   90.00
#
_symmetry.space_group_name_H-M   'P 1'
#
loop_
_entity.id
_entity.type
_entity.pdbx_description
1 polymer ?
#
loop_
_entity_poly.entity_id
_entity_poly.type
_entity_poly.pdbx_seq_one_letter_code
_entity_poly.pdbx_strand_id
1 'polypeptide(L)' 'SKNDPAKATQDFTAQVIVLNHPGQIGNGYSPVLDCHTAHVACKFKEITEKMDRRSGKVLETAPKFVKSG' A
#
# COMPACT_ATOMS: atom_id res chain seq x y z
N SER A 1 -0.28 18.76 -18.69
CA SER A 1 0.94 18.97 -17.90
C SER A 1 1.15 20.45 -17.54
N LYS A 2 1.25 21.42 -18.48
CA LYS A 2 1.35 22.86 -18.10
C LYS A 2 0.17 23.42 -17.29
N ASN A 3 -1.04 22.91 -17.53
CA ASN A 3 -2.26 23.40 -16.86
C ASN A 3 -2.65 22.59 -15.61
N ASP A 4 -1.90 21.54 -15.28
CA ASP A 4 -2.12 20.76 -14.06
C ASP A 4 -0.76 20.24 -13.55
N PRO A 5 -0.04 21.07 -12.78
CA PRO A 5 1.26 20.70 -12.25
C PRO A 5 1.14 19.60 -11.20
N ALA A 6 2.20 18.82 -11.02
CA ALA A 6 2.28 17.81 -9.97
C ALA A 6 2.12 18.45 -8.58
N LYS A 7 1.37 17.79 -7.70
CA LYS A 7 1.08 18.25 -6.34
C LYS A 7 1.63 17.24 -5.34
N ALA A 8 2.09 17.73 -4.19
CA ALA A 8 2.43 16.87 -3.08
C ALA A 8 1.15 16.22 -2.51
N THR A 9 1.29 14.99 -2.01
CA THR A 9 0.22 14.29 -1.30
C THR A 9 0.74 13.86 0.06
N GLN A 10 -0.13 13.91 1.08
CA GLN A 10 0.20 13.44 2.43
C GLN A 10 -0.22 11.98 2.61
N ASP A 11 -1.43 11.65 2.16
CA ASP A 11 -2.00 10.31 2.20
C ASP A 11 -2.33 9.87 0.76
N PHE A 12 -2.22 8.56 0.48
CA PHE A 12 -2.67 7.99 -0.79
C PHE A 12 -3.16 6.55 -0.57
N THR A 13 -4.12 6.13 -1.40
CA THR A 13 -4.59 4.76 -1.44
C THR A 13 -3.91 4.04 -2.60
N ALA A 14 -3.33 2.88 -2.34
CA ALA A 14 -2.66 2.08 -3.35
C ALA A 14 -2.98 0.59 -3.20
N GLN A 15 -2.91 -0.14 -4.31
CA GLN A 15 -2.93 -1.59 -4.30
C GLN A 15 -1.50 -2.10 -4.06
N VAL A 16 -1.34 -2.96 -3.07
CA VAL A 16 -0.03 -3.48 -2.66
C VAL A 16 -0.03 -4.99 -2.84
N ILE A 17 0.99 -5.51 -3.53
CA ILE A 17 1.26 -6.95 -3.61
C ILE A 17 2.39 -7.27 -2.64
N VAL A 18 2.12 -8.13 -1.67
CA VAL A 18 3.11 -8.56 -0.68
C VAL A 18 3.94 -9.69 -1.30
N LEU A 19 5.23 -9.45 -1.48
CA LEU A 19 6.20 -10.44 -1.96
C LEU A 19 6.70 -11.32 -0.80
N ASN A 20 7.92 -11.88 -0.92
CA ASN A 20 8.55 -12.76 0.07
C ASN A 20 8.97 -12.01 1.36
N HIS A 21 7.99 -11.51 2.10
CA HIS A 21 8.19 -10.84 3.37
C HIS A 21 8.04 -11.85 4.53
N PRO A 22 9.03 -12.00 5.43
CA PRO A 22 9.01 -13.03 6.48
C PRO A 22 8.02 -12.75 7.61
N GLY A 23 7.43 -11.56 7.64
CA GLY A 23 6.47 -11.12 8.67
C GLY A 23 5.08 -10.81 8.12
N GLN A 24 4.22 -10.32 9.02
CA GLN A 24 2.87 -9.85 8.69
C GLN A 24 2.89 -8.32 8.60
N ILE A 25 2.14 -7.75 7.66
CA ILE A 25 1.98 -6.31 7.51
C ILE A 25 0.61 -5.93 8.05
N GLY A 26 0.56 -5.03 9.02
CA GLY A 26 -0.68 -4.53 9.62
C GLY A 26 -0.73 -3.00 9.64
N ASN A 27 -1.85 -2.47 10.13
CA ASN A 27 -1.98 -1.03 10.36
C ASN A 27 -0.85 -0.54 11.28
N GLY A 28 -0.18 0.52 10.86
CA GLY A 28 0.98 1.09 11.54
C GLY A 28 2.34 0.60 11.05
N TYR A 29 2.39 -0.42 10.18
CA TYR A 29 3.64 -0.84 9.54
C TYR A 29 4.26 0.32 8.76
N SER A 30 5.55 0.59 8.98
CA SER A 30 6.20 1.80 8.46
C SER A 30 7.44 1.46 7.61
N PRO A 31 7.27 0.92 6.39
CA PRO A 31 8.38 0.65 5.49
C PRO A 31 8.88 1.92 4.80
N VAL A 32 10.04 1.81 4.16
CA VAL A 32 10.52 2.83 3.25
C VAL A 32 9.94 2.57 1.86
N LEU A 33 9.39 3.61 1.24
CA LEU A 33 8.87 3.59 -0.11
C LEU A 33 9.83 4.32 -1.04
N ASP A 34 10.18 3.63 -2.11
CA ASP A 34 10.85 4.22 -3.27
C ASP A 34 9.79 4.57 -4.31
N CYS A 35 9.69 5.86 -4.64
CA CYS A 35 8.79 6.35 -5.68
C CYS A 35 9.57 7.25 -6.64
N HIS A 36 9.87 6.73 -7.82
CA HIS A 36 10.71 7.39 -8.81
C HIS A 36 12.12 7.68 -8.27
N THR A 37 12.42 8.92 -7.88
CA THR A 37 13.68 9.33 -7.23
C THR A 37 13.50 9.63 -5.74
N ALA A 38 12.28 9.55 -5.21
CA ALA A 38 11.99 9.79 -3.80
C ALA A 38 12.20 8.50 -2.98
N HIS A 39 12.80 8.66 -1.80
CA HIS A 39 13.03 7.60 -0.82
C HIS A 39 12.55 8.10 0.54
N VAL A 40 11.39 7.63 0.99
CA VAL A 40 10.71 8.18 2.18
C VAL A 40 10.06 7.06 2.99
N ALA A 41 10.19 7.11 4.31
CA ALA A 41 9.44 6.24 5.20
C ALA A 41 7.95 6.60 5.15
N CYS A 42 7.09 5.64 4.79
CA CYS A 42 5.64 5.83 4.83
C CYS A 42 5.01 4.85 5.81
N LYS A 43 3.88 5.25 6.38
CA LYS A 43 3.13 4.43 7.34
C LYS A 43 1.86 3.91 6.67
N PHE A 44 1.63 2.61 6.79
CA PHE A 44 0.36 1.99 6.43
C PHE A 44 -0.69 2.43 7.45
N LYS A 45 -1.44 3.49 7.12
CA LYS A 45 -2.46 4.05 8.00
C LYS A 45 -3.60 3.05 8.23
N GLU A 46 -4.12 2.50 7.14
CA GLU A 46 -5.24 1.57 7.13
C GLU A 46 -5.13 0.60 5.95
N ILE A 47 -5.36 -0.68 6.21
CA ILE A 47 -5.56 -1.70 5.18
C ILE A 47 -7.06 -1.85 4.98
N THR A 48 -7.56 -1.34 3.85
CA THR A 48 -9.00 -1.27 3.57
C THR A 48 -9.56 -2.62 3.13
N GLU A 49 -8.88 -3.31 2.23
CA GLU A 49 -9.38 -4.52 1.57
C GLU A 49 -8.24 -5.47 1.24
N LYS A 50 -8.51 -6.77 1.40
CA LYS A 50 -7.70 -7.83 0.82
C LYS A 50 -8.38 -8.30 -0.44
N MET A 51 -7.68 -8.22 -1.58
CA MET A 51 -8.22 -8.60 -2.89
C MET A 51 -7.48 -9.79 -3.49
N ASP A 52 -8.19 -10.57 -4.30
CA ASP A 52 -7.57 -11.58 -5.16
C ASP A 52 -6.80 -10.90 -6.29
N ARG A 53 -5.52 -11.26 -6.45
CA ARG A 53 -4.61 -10.63 -7.43
C ARG A 53 -5.08 -10.77 -8.89
N ARG A 54 -5.80 -11.86 -9.22
CA ARG A 54 -6.17 -12.16 -10.62
C ARG A 54 -7.52 -11.56 -11.00
N SER A 55 -8.50 -11.68 -10.11
CA SER A 55 -9.88 -11.29 -10.36
C SER A 55 -10.24 -9.90 -9.83
N GLY A 56 -9.40 -9.33 -8.94
CA GLY A 56 -9.69 -8.05 -8.29
C GLY A 56 -10.86 -8.12 -7.30
N LYS A 57 -11.37 -9.32 -7.00
CA LYS A 57 -12.48 -9.48 -6.05
C LYS A 57 -12.00 -9.29 -4.63
N VAL A 58 -12.75 -8.53 -3.85
CA VAL A 58 -12.54 -8.38 -2.40
C VAL A 58 -12.79 -9.72 -1.72
N LEU A 59 -11.76 -10.23 -1.04
CA LEU A 59 -11.79 -11.44 -0.24
C LEU A 59 -12.15 -11.14 1.22
N GLU A 60 -11.66 -10.01 1.74
CA GLU A 60 -11.87 -9.59 3.12
C GLU A 60 -11.85 -8.06 3.21
N THR A 61 -12.79 -7.48 3.96
CA THR A 61 -12.84 -6.05 4.27
C THR A 61 -12.18 -5.77 5.62
N ALA A 62 -11.40 -4.70 5.71
CA ALA A 62 -10.64 -4.27 6.89
C ALA A 62 -9.83 -5.40 7.58
N PRO A 63 -8.96 -6.13 6.85
CA PRO A 63 -8.15 -7.19 7.44
C PRO A 63 -7.20 -6.63 8.51
N LYS A 64 -7.03 -7.34 9.63
CA LYS A 64 -6.11 -6.92 10.71
C LYS A 64 -4.63 -6.95 10.27
N PHE A 65 -4.28 -7.87 9.38
CA PHE A 65 -2.94 -8.02 8.82
C PHE A 65 -3.00 -8.74 7.46
N VAL A 66 -2.00 -8.52 6.62
CA VAL A 66 -1.74 -9.23 5.36
C VAL A 66 -0.41 -9.99 5.43
N LYS A 67 -0.32 -11.11 4.70
CA LYS A 67 0.88 -11.96 4.60
C LYS A 67 1.25 -12.14 3.14
N SER A 68 2.46 -12.64 2.89
CA SER A 68 2.89 -13.10 1.56
C SER A 68 1.92 -14.15 1.01
N GLY A 69 1.38 -13.92 -0.20
CA GLY A 69 0.42 -14.81 -0.86
C GLY A 69 -0.04 -14.24 -2.20
#